data_AF-A0A4S8PKL0-F1
#
_entry.id   AF-A0A4S8PKL0-F1
#
_cell.length_a   1.000
_cell.length_b   1.000
_cell.length_c   1.000
_cell.angle_alpha   90.00
_cell.angle_beta   90.00
_cell.angle_gamma   90.00
#
_symmetry.space_group_name_H-M   'P 1'
#
loop_
_entity.id
_entity.type
_entity.pdbx_description
1 polymer ?
#
loop_
_entity_poly.entity_id
_entity_poly.type
_entity_poly.pdbx_seq_one_letter_code
_entity_poly.pdbx_strand_id
1 'polypeptide(L)'
;MTAPEPEKPKLDCREVLEEVYLYLDEECSDVRRTVIRDHLEECSPCLSEYGIEQEVRTIVHRCCSKETAPDEVKERLRRKLSAIEQVGELFGEVAERDR
;
A
#
# COMPACT_ATOMS: atom_id res chain seq x y z
N MET A 1 -3.27 -24.47 -33.87
CA MET A 1 -3.59 -24.91 -32.51
C MET A 1 -3.15 -23.81 -31.58
N THR A 2 -4.09 -22.99 -31.13
CA THR A 2 -3.82 -21.85 -30.27
C THR A 2 -3.35 -22.37 -28.91
N ALA A 3 -2.18 -21.94 -28.46
CA ALA A 3 -1.66 -22.29 -27.14
C ALA A 3 -2.69 -21.91 -26.05
N PRO A 4 -2.82 -22.67 -24.96
CA PRO A 4 -3.68 -22.25 -23.86
C PRO A 4 -3.13 -20.93 -23.31
N GLU A 5 -3.94 -19.88 -23.39
CA GLU A 5 -3.63 -18.60 -22.77
C GLU A 5 -3.49 -18.83 -21.25
N PRO A 6 -2.53 -18.18 -20.58
CA PRO A 6 -2.34 -18.36 -19.14
C PRO A 6 -3.64 -17.98 -18.42
N GLU A 7 -4.20 -18.93 -17.67
CA GLU A 7 -5.43 -18.72 -16.91
C GLU A 7 -5.19 -17.62 -15.88
N LYS A 8 -5.67 -16.41 -16.18
CA LYS A 8 -5.62 -15.27 -15.27
C LYS A 8 -6.40 -15.66 -14.01
N PRO A 9 -5.80 -15.61 -12.81
CA PRO A 9 -6.53 -15.92 -11.58
C PRO A 9 -7.72 -14.96 -11.48
N LYS A 10 -8.93 -15.51 -11.41
CA LYS A 10 -10.18 -14.77 -11.23
C LYS A 10 -10.65 -14.97 -9.80
N LEU A 11 -10.96 -13.88 -9.11
CA LEU A 11 -11.53 -13.94 -7.78
C LEU A 11 -13.03 -13.82 -7.84
N ASP A 12 -13.69 -14.57 -6.97
CA ASP A 12 -15.11 -14.39 -6.74
C ASP A 12 -15.37 -13.09 -5.94
N CYS A 13 -16.61 -12.61 -5.97
CA CYS A 13 -16.97 -11.38 -5.28
C CYS A 13 -16.71 -11.45 -3.76
N ARG A 14 -16.77 -12.64 -3.16
CA ARG A 14 -16.58 -12.81 -1.72
C ARG A 14 -15.12 -12.65 -1.36
N GLU A 15 -14.22 -13.29 -2.10
CA GLU A 15 -12.77 -13.16 -1.93
C GLU A 15 -12.29 -11.71 -2.10
N VAL A 16 -12.86 -10.99 -3.08
CA VAL A 16 -12.55 -9.57 -3.28
C VAL A 16 -12.96 -8.72 -2.08
N LEU A 17 -14.15 -8.95 -1.53
CA LEU A 17 -14.64 -8.22 -0.37
C LEU A 17 -13.89 -8.60 0.92
N GLU A 18 -13.44 -9.85 1.06
CA GLU A 18 -12.60 -10.29 2.19
C GLU A 18 -11.22 -9.61 2.17
N GLU A 19 -10.67 -9.34 0.98
CA GLU A 19 -9.37 -8.69 0.81
C GLU A 19 -9.42 -7.18 0.56
N VAL A 20 -10.61 -6.58 0.57
CA VAL A 20 -10.79 -5.17 0.23
C VAL A 20 -9.98 -4.24 1.12
N TYR A 21 -9.83 -4.58 2.40
CA TYR A 21 -9.03 -3.81 3.36
C TYR A 21 -7.53 -3.92 3.10
N LEU A 22 -7.04 -5.12 2.79
CA LEU A 22 -5.63 -5.33 2.39
C LEU A 22 -5.32 -4.55 1.11
N TYR A 23 -6.27 -4.47 0.19
CA TYR A 23 -6.15 -3.68 -1.03
C TYR A 23 -6.12 -2.17 -0.72
N LEU A 24 -7.02 -1.68 0.15
CA LEU A 24 -7.08 -0.28 0.58
C LEU A 24 -5.80 0.17 1.30
N ASP A 25 -5.26 -0.68 2.16
CA ASP A 25 -4.07 -0.38 2.96
C ASP A 25 -2.76 -0.70 2.24
N GLU A 26 -2.83 -1.07 0.97
CA GLU A 26 -1.68 -1.37 0.12
C GLU A 26 -0.85 -2.59 0.57
N GLU A 27 -1.43 -3.46 1.38
CA GLU A 27 -0.80 -4.64 1.97
C GLU A 27 -0.95 -5.92 1.11
N CYS A 28 -1.66 -5.84 -0.03
CA CYS A 28 -1.72 -6.92 -1.01
C CYS A 28 -0.41 -7.07 -1.79
N SER A 29 -0.07 -8.31 -2.20
CA SER A 29 0.96 -8.53 -3.22
C SER A 29 0.57 -7.92 -4.57
N ASP A 30 1.54 -7.59 -5.42
CA ASP A 30 1.29 -6.96 -6.73
C ASP A 30 0.33 -7.77 -7.62
N VAL A 31 0.46 -9.10 -7.55
CA VAL A 31 -0.42 -10.03 -8.27
C VAL A 31 -1.86 -9.92 -7.75
N ARG A 32 -2.06 -9.96 -6.42
CA ARG A 32 -3.40 -9.84 -5.80
C ARG A 32 -4.01 -8.48 -6.10
N ARG A 33 -3.23 -7.40 -5.98
CA ARG A 33 -3.65 -6.02 -6.28
C ARG A 33 -4.18 -5.89 -7.71
N THR A 34 -3.49 -6.51 -8.68
CA THR A 34 -3.93 -6.51 -10.08
C THR A 34 -5.27 -7.22 -10.26
N VAL A 35 -5.41 -8.41 -9.68
CA VAL A 35 -6.63 -9.21 -9.83
C VAL A 35 -7.84 -8.55 -9.15
N ILE A 36 -7.67 -7.98 -7.96
CA ILE A 36 -8.71 -7.25 -7.24
C ILE A 36 -9.14 -6.02 -8.04
N ARG A 37 -8.18 -5.23 -8.55
CA ARG A 37 -8.48 -4.06 -9.38
C ARG A 37 -9.30 -4.45 -10.60
N ASP A 38 -8.85 -5.47 -11.34
CA ASP A 38 -9.53 -5.91 -12.55
C ASP A 38 -10.97 -6.40 -12.24
N HIS A 39 -11.19 -7.08 -11.10
CA HIS A 39 -12.54 -7.45 -10.66
C HIS A 39 -13.40 -6.21 -10.31
N LEU A 40 -12.86 -5.23 -9.59
CA LEU A 40 -13.59 -4.00 -9.24
C LEU A 40 -13.99 -3.18 -10.49
N GLU A 41 -13.17 -3.22 -11.55
CA GLU A 41 -13.48 -2.59 -12.84
C GLU A 41 -14.63 -3.29 -13.58
N GLU A 42 -14.75 -4.62 -13.45
CA GLU A 42 -15.76 -5.43 -14.13
C GLU A 42 -17.05 -5.65 -13.31
N CYS A 43 -16.99 -5.47 -11.98
CA CYS A 43 -18.06 -5.83 -11.05
C CYS A 43 -18.62 -4.60 -10.32
N SER A 44 -19.67 -4.00 -10.88
CA SER A 44 -20.38 -2.86 -10.27
C SER A 44 -20.81 -3.03 -8.81
N PRO A 45 -21.33 -4.19 -8.34
CA PRO A 45 -21.71 -4.31 -6.92
C PRO A 45 -20.48 -4.28 -5.99
N CYS A 46 -19.38 -4.95 -6.34
CA CYS A 46 -18.14 -4.88 -5.54
C CYS A 46 -17.54 -3.48 -5.56
N LEU A 47 -17.62 -2.77 -6.69
CA LEU A 47 -17.18 -1.37 -6.79
C LEU A 47 -17.98 -0.45 -5.85
N SER A 48 -19.29 -0.69 -5.71
CA SER A 48 -20.15 0.07 -4.79
C SER A 48 -19.73 -0.15 -3.33
N GLU A 49 -19.55 -1.39 -2.91
CA GLU A 49 -19.10 -1.72 -1.54
C GLU A 49 -17.71 -1.13 -1.27
N TYR A 50 -16.76 -1.28 -2.21
CA TYR A 50 -15.44 -0.65 -2.13
C TYR A 50 -15.52 0.88 -2.00
N GLY A 51 -16.45 1.53 -2.72
CA GLY A 51 -16.72 2.96 -2.62
C GLY A 51 -17.12 3.38 -1.21
N ILE A 52 -18.02 2.61 -0.57
CA ILE A 52 -18.46 2.86 0.81
C ILE A 52 -17.27 2.77 1.77
N GLU A 53 -16.43 1.74 1.66
CA GLU A 53 -15.25 1.58 2.52
C GLU A 53 -14.26 2.74 2.38
N GLN A 54 -14.07 3.28 1.17
CA GLN A 54 -13.25 4.48 0.95
C GLN A 54 -13.85 5.72 1.62
N GLU A 55 -15.16 5.91 1.57
CA GLU A 55 -15.85 7.00 2.26
C GLU A 55 -15.68 6.88 3.77
N VAL A 56 -15.85 5.68 4.32
CA VAL A 56 -15.61 5.38 5.74
C VAL A 56 -14.18 5.73 6.14
N ARG A 57 -13.18 5.28 5.36
CA ARG A 57 -11.77 5.61 5.60
C ARG A 57 -11.52 7.12 5.59
N THR A 58 -12.17 7.85 4.68
CA THR A 58 -12.08 9.32 4.61
C THR A 58 -12.65 9.99 5.85
N ILE A 59 -13.79 9.50 6.35
CA ILE A 59 -14.42 10.00 7.57
C ILE A 59 -13.53 9.73 8.79
N VAL A 60 -13.04 8.51 8.94
CA VAL A 60 -12.14 8.11 10.03
C VAL A 60 -10.89 8.98 10.02
N HIS A 61 -10.26 9.14 8.85
CA HIS A 61 -9.11 10.04 8.71
C HIS A 61 -9.48 11.46 9.17
N ARG A 62 -10.56 12.07 8.68
CA ARG A 62 -10.94 13.44 9.07
C ARG A 62 -11.18 13.60 10.58
N CYS A 63 -11.80 12.60 11.22
CA CYS A 63 -12.16 12.65 12.64
C CYS A 63 -10.96 12.38 13.55
N CYS A 64 -10.06 11.48 13.14
CA CYS A 64 -8.97 10.98 13.98
C CYS A 64 -7.58 11.52 13.60
N SER A 65 -7.41 12.17 12.45
CA SER A 65 -6.10 12.68 11.99
C SER A 65 -5.63 13.97 12.68
N LYS A 66 -6.41 14.51 13.62
CA LYS A 66 -6.07 15.76 14.34
C LYS A 66 -5.10 15.54 15.50
N GLU A 67 -4.81 14.29 15.84
CA GLU A 67 -3.83 13.97 16.86
C GLU A 67 -2.42 14.11 16.29
N THR A 68 -1.73 15.19 16.67
CA THR A 68 -0.33 15.38 16.32
C THR A 68 0.55 14.45 17.16
N ALA A 69 1.47 13.75 16.51
CA ALA A 69 2.48 12.97 17.23
C ALA A 69 3.23 13.83 18.28
N PRO A 70 3.52 13.31 19.48
CA PRO A 70 4.28 14.02 20.50
C PRO A 70 5.64 14.51 19.98
N ASP A 71 6.07 15.69 20.42
CA ASP A 71 7.31 16.30 19.91
C ASP A 71 8.55 15.46 20.20
N GLU A 72 8.58 14.77 21.33
CA GLU A 72 9.65 13.82 21.67
C GLU A 72 9.82 12.72 20.61
N VAL A 73 8.70 12.18 20.10
CA VAL A 73 8.72 11.14 19.06
C VAL A 73 9.24 11.71 17.74
N LYS A 74 8.77 12.91 17.37
CA LYS A 74 9.22 13.60 16.15
C LYS A 74 10.72 13.90 16.22
N GLU A 75 11.22 14.39 17.35
CA GLU A 75 12.62 14.72 17.52
C GLU A 75 13.50 13.47 17.48
N ARG A 76 13.09 12.39 18.17
CA ARG A 76 13.75 11.10 18.11
C ARG A 76 13.81 10.54 16.68
N LEU A 77 12.72 10.68 15.92
CA LEU A 77 12.66 10.24 14.53
C LEU A 77 13.62 11.04 13.65
N ARG A 78 13.62 12.37 13.75
CA ARG A 78 14.54 13.26 13.00
C ARG A 78 16.00 12.93 13.27
N ARG A 79 16.37 12.70 14.54
CA ARG A 79 17.74 12.29 14.91
C ARG A 79 18.13 10.98 14.26
N LYS A 80 17.24 9.98 14.24
CA LYS A 80 17.49 8.69 13.58
C LYS A 80 17.64 8.82 12.07
N LEU A 81 16.77 9.60 11.41
CA LEU A 81 16.84 9.82 9.96
C LEU A 81 18.16 10.50 9.57
N SER A 82 18.54 11.58 10.28
CA SER A 82 19.81 12.27 10.03
C SER A 82 21.04 11.36 10.23
N ALA A 83 21.00 10.47 11.23
CA ALA A 83 22.07 9.49 11.43
C ALA A 83 22.13 8.46 10.28
N ILE A 84 21.00 8.02 9.74
CA ILE A 84 20.95 7.12 8.58
C ILE A 84 21.50 7.81 7.33
N GLU A 85 21.14 9.07 7.10
CA GLU A 85 21.65 9.87 5.97
C GLU A 85 23.18 10.02 6.02
N GLN A 86 23.74 10.40 7.17
CA GLN A 86 25.19 10.53 7.36
C GLN A 86 25.93 9.21 7.13
N VAL A 87 25.34 8.09 7.56
CA VAL A 87 25.90 6.76 7.34
C VAL A 87 25.84 6.37 5.86
N GLY A 88 24.75 6.73 5.16
CA GLY A 88 24.62 6.52 3.72
C GLY A 88 25.67 7.28 2.91
N GLU A 89 25.96 8.53 3.30
CA GLU A 89 27.02 9.35 2.68
C GLU A 89 28.40 8.71 2.89
N LEU A 90 28.72 8.28 4.11
CA LEU A 90 29.97 7.58 4.42
C LEU A 90 30.14 6.28 3.63
N PHE A 91 29.06 5.50 3.45
CA PHE A 91 29.11 4.29 2.62
C PHE A 91 29.24 4.61 1.12
N GLY A 92 28.69 5.73 0.66
CA GLY A 92 28.91 6.23 -0.70
C GLY A 92 30.38 6.59 -0.96
N GLU A 93 30.99 7.35 -0.05
CA GLU A 93 32.40 7.76 -0.15
C GLU A 93 33.38 6.57 -0.10
N VAL A 94 33.09 5.54 0.69
CA VAL A 94 33.89 4.31 0.74
C VAL A 94 33.75 3.50 -0.56
N ALA A 95 32.54 3.39 -1.11
CA ALA A 95 32.29 2.69 -2.37
C ALA A 95 32.95 3.40 -3.59
N GLU A 96 33.13 4.71 -3.53
CA GLU A 96 33.86 5.48 -4.56
C GLU A 96 35.38 5.39 -4.42
N ARG A 97 35.92 5.16 -3.21
CA ARG A 97 37.37 4.97 -2.97
C ARG A 97 37.89 3.57 -3.31
N ASP A 98 37.04 2.56 -3.32
CA ASP A 98 37.37 1.17 -3.66
C ASP A 98 37.18 0.84 -5.17
N ARG A 99 36.95 1.84 -6.03
CA ARG A 99 36.92 1.73 -7.50
C ARG A 99 38.21 2.26 -8.12
#